data_AF-F7W375-F1
#
_entry.id   AF-F7W375-F1
#
_cell.length_a   1.000
_cell.length_b   1.000
_cell.length_c   1.000
_cell.angle_alpha   90.00
_cell.angle_beta   90.00
_cell.angle_gamma   90.00
#
_symmetry.space_group_name_H-M   'P 1'
#
loop_
_entity.id
_entity.type
_entity.pdbx_description
1 polymer ?
#
loop_
_entity_poly.entity_id
_entity_poly.type
_entity_poly.pdbx_seq_one_letter_code
_entity_poly.pdbx_strand_id
1 'polypeptide(L)'
;MPFRKLLNSLTQEIQSGLQGAAGGSSGNGYGFGGIRSGMRTGALEHYDDPGTMAILQQIAGCAVTSGFMRRPDMSALLNGLRANLPPPRGPGAGTSAGVPGVFGAPPLPSGLCPRDYPFTSLRCHTMLGLFNFTVCEQCYKEVIEPDVRQGVELARRVDQTPAVMGGPGFTCQLYSDQMRRVWKEAVSMGEPMGLEHLGAKVTERKAKERELQMKTAQLQQQAVSLCIEAQTKEHMAANADLGQTTWLNNQAATLKVQADQAEDQTRMAQEEWRRFWE
;
A
#
# COMPACT_ATOMS: atom_id res chain seq x y z
N MET A 1 -8.09 0.80 41.99
CA MET A 1 -7.36 -0.49 41.93
C MET A 1 -7.84 -1.52 40.87
N PRO A 2 -8.75 -1.26 39.89
CA PRO A 2 -9.12 -2.30 38.90
C PRO A 2 -8.29 -2.31 37.60
N PHE A 3 -7.61 -1.21 37.24
CA PHE A 3 -6.95 -1.08 35.93
C PHE A 3 -5.71 -1.99 35.75
N ARG A 4 -4.99 -2.27 36.84
CA ARG A 4 -3.83 -3.17 36.83
C ARG A 4 -4.22 -4.63 36.57
N LYS A 5 -5.46 -5.04 36.91
CA LYS A 5 -6.00 -6.36 36.59
C LYS A 5 -6.39 -6.49 35.11
N LEU A 6 -6.94 -5.42 34.53
CA LEU A 6 -7.28 -5.37 33.10
C LEU A 6 -6.04 -5.38 32.20
N LEU A 7 -5.00 -4.60 32.57
CA LEU A 7 -3.73 -4.62 31.84
C LEU A 7 -3.06 -5.99 31.90
N ASN A 8 -3.01 -6.63 33.08
CA ASN A 8 -2.45 -7.98 33.22
C ASN A 8 -3.26 -9.05 32.47
N SER A 9 -4.57 -8.86 32.31
CA SER A 9 -5.43 -9.77 31.52
C SER A 9 -5.17 -9.64 30.02
N LEU A 10 -4.99 -8.41 29.53
CA LEU A 10 -4.66 -8.13 28.12
C LEU A 10 -3.25 -8.59 27.75
N THR A 11 -2.25 -8.42 28.63
CA THR A 11 -0.93 -9.01 28.40
C THR A 11 -0.96 -10.53 28.47
N GLN A 12 -1.81 -11.13 29.31
CA GLN A 12 -1.99 -12.60 29.33
C GLN A 12 -2.65 -13.13 28.05
N GLU A 13 -3.65 -12.46 27.49
CA GLU A 13 -4.27 -12.84 26.21
C GLU A 13 -3.30 -12.72 25.04
N ILE A 14 -2.47 -11.67 25.00
CA ILE A 14 -1.47 -11.49 23.95
C ILE A 14 -0.33 -12.52 24.08
N GLN A 15 0.14 -12.83 25.29
CA GLN A 15 1.16 -13.87 25.51
C GLN A 15 0.64 -15.29 25.27
N SER A 16 -0.62 -15.58 25.60
CA SER A 16 -1.23 -16.89 25.30
C SER A 16 -1.50 -17.09 23.81
N GLY A 17 -1.85 -16.03 23.07
CA GLY A 17 -1.95 -16.06 21.61
C GLY A 17 -0.60 -16.33 20.92
N LEU A 18 0.50 -15.85 21.49
CA LEU A 18 1.86 -16.08 20.98
C LEU A 18 2.42 -17.47 21.36
N GLN A 19 2.08 -18.01 22.53
CA GLN A 19 2.53 -19.34 22.97
C GLN A 19 1.70 -20.49 22.36
N GLY A 20 0.46 -20.24 21.94
CA GLY A 20 -0.37 -21.20 21.21
C GLY A 20 0.14 -21.59 19.83
N ALA A 21 1.11 -20.84 19.27
CA ALA A 21 1.73 -21.14 17.98
C ALA A 21 2.99 -22.03 18.07
N ALA A 22 3.48 -22.34 19.28
CA ALA A 22 4.75 -23.06 19.48
C ALA A 22 4.64 -24.42 20.21
N GLY A 23 3.43 -24.90 20.52
CA GLY A 23 3.22 -26.12 21.32
C GLY A 23 2.44 -27.20 20.60
N GLY A 24 3.12 -28.02 19.79
CA GLY A 24 2.49 -29.16 19.13
C GLY A 24 3.48 -30.17 18.56
N SER A 25 4.26 -30.85 19.41
CA SER A 25 4.89 -32.11 19.01
C SER A 25 5.24 -32.98 20.21
N SER A 26 4.38 -33.97 20.48
CA SER A 26 4.73 -35.22 21.15
C SER A 26 3.67 -36.27 20.80
N GLY A 27 4.03 -37.21 19.93
CA GLY A 27 3.18 -38.32 19.53
C GLY A 27 3.90 -39.28 18.58
N ASN A 28 4.31 -40.43 19.12
CA ASN A 28 4.95 -41.55 18.43
C ASN A 28 4.04 -42.23 17.37
N GLY A 29 4.65 -42.67 16.26
CA GLY A 29 4.56 -44.07 15.84
C GLY A 29 3.55 -44.50 14.75
N TYR A 30 4.11 -44.82 13.57
CA TYR A 30 3.69 -45.81 12.55
C TYR A 30 2.57 -45.46 11.54
N GLY A 31 2.89 -45.56 10.24
CA GLY A 31 1.92 -45.83 9.17
C GLY A 31 2.24 -45.24 7.80
N PHE A 32 2.46 -46.10 6.81
CA PHE A 32 2.75 -45.83 5.39
C PHE A 32 1.70 -45.00 4.62
N GLY A 33 2.13 -44.36 3.53
CA GLY A 33 1.30 -44.09 2.34
C GLY A 33 1.24 -42.63 1.90
N GLY A 34 1.93 -42.28 0.82
CA GLY A 34 2.05 -40.89 0.36
C GLY A 34 0.87 -40.37 -0.46
N ILE A 35 0.67 -39.04 -0.40
CA ILE A 35 0.23 -38.16 -1.50
C ILE A 35 0.86 -36.78 -1.22
N ARG A 36 1.60 -36.21 -2.18
CA ARG A 36 2.16 -34.85 -2.09
C ARG A 36 1.03 -33.82 -2.18
N SER A 37 0.82 -33.03 -1.13
CA SER A 37 0.06 -31.77 -1.19
C SER A 37 0.90 -30.68 -0.56
N GLY A 38 1.38 -29.75 -1.40
CA GLY A 38 2.07 -28.55 -0.95
C GLY A 38 1.04 -27.51 -0.51
N MET A 39 0.83 -27.38 0.80
CA MET A 39 0.14 -26.24 1.37
C MET A 39 1.13 -25.07 1.45
N ARG A 40 0.88 -24.03 0.64
CA ARG A 40 1.56 -22.73 0.78
C ARG A 40 1.04 -22.04 2.03
N THR A 41 1.93 -21.79 2.98
CA THR A 41 1.80 -20.73 3.98
C THR A 41 1.92 -19.39 3.26
N GLY A 42 0.79 -18.83 2.82
CA GLY A 42 0.71 -17.54 2.14
C GLY A 42 -0.40 -16.69 2.75
N ALA A 43 -0.25 -16.34 4.02
CA ALA A 43 -1.20 -15.48 4.73
C ALA A 43 -0.48 -14.71 5.83
N LEU A 44 0.61 -13.99 5.49
CA LEU A 44 1.21 -12.98 6.38
C LEU A 44 2.16 -11.98 5.69
N GLU A 45 2.11 -11.84 4.36
CA GLU A 45 2.89 -10.82 3.61
C GLU A 45 2.00 -9.64 3.16
N HIS A 46 0.96 -9.31 3.93
CA HIS A 46 -0.09 -8.36 3.52
C HIS A 46 -0.10 -7.05 4.32
N TYR A 47 1.06 -6.57 4.78
CA TYR A 47 1.19 -5.29 5.50
C TYR A 47 2.44 -4.47 5.15
N ASP A 48 3.08 -4.72 4.00
CA ASP A 48 4.24 -3.92 3.55
C ASP A 48 3.86 -2.78 2.60
N ASP A 49 2.64 -2.24 2.71
CA ASP A 49 2.37 -0.92 2.16
C ASP A 49 2.80 0.14 3.20
N PRO A 50 3.82 0.97 2.90
CA PRO A 50 4.33 1.96 3.86
C PRO A 50 3.25 2.93 4.35
N GLY A 51 2.19 3.17 3.57
CA GLY A 51 1.04 3.97 4.00
C GLY A 51 0.22 3.31 5.11
N THR A 52 0.02 2.00 5.03
CA THR A 52 -0.71 1.23 6.05
C THR A 52 0.06 1.19 7.38
N MET A 53 1.38 1.05 7.33
CA MET A 53 2.23 1.10 8.52
C MET A 53 2.26 2.49 9.17
N ALA A 54 2.23 3.58 8.39
CA ALA A 54 2.13 4.93 8.91
C ALA A 54 0.80 5.18 9.67
N ILE A 55 -0.32 4.69 9.12
CA ILE A 55 -1.65 4.78 9.78
C ILE A 55 -1.66 3.96 11.08
N LEU A 56 -1.10 2.75 11.06
CA LEU A 56 -1.00 1.92 12.26
C LEU A 56 -0.09 2.54 13.33
N GLN A 57 1.02 3.17 12.93
CA GLN A 57 1.90 3.90 13.83
C GLN A 57 1.22 5.14 14.42
N GLN A 58 0.40 5.85 13.64
CA GLN A 58 -0.38 6.99 14.12
C GLN A 58 -1.45 6.54 15.14
N ILE A 59 -2.18 5.46 14.85
CA ILE A 59 -3.14 4.86 15.79
C ILE A 59 -2.44 4.40 17.07
N ALA A 60 -1.27 3.74 16.95
CA ALA A 60 -0.48 3.30 18.10
C ALA A 60 0.06 4.48 18.92
N GLY A 61 0.54 5.54 18.26
CA GLY A 61 1.02 6.77 18.91
C GLY A 61 -0.08 7.48 19.71
N CYS A 62 -1.28 7.59 19.13
CA CYS A 62 -2.46 8.12 19.83
C CYS A 62 -2.91 7.23 21.01
N ALA A 63 -2.78 5.91 20.90
CA ALA A 63 -3.14 4.97 21.98
C ALA A 63 -2.15 5.02 23.16
N VAL A 64 -0.85 5.19 22.90
CA VAL A 64 0.19 5.28 23.94
C VAL A 64 0.09 6.60 24.71
N THR A 65 -0.17 7.71 24.03
CA THR A 65 -0.37 9.02 24.68
C THR A 65 -1.65 9.06 25.53
N SER A 66 -2.71 8.36 25.13
CA SER A 66 -3.96 8.28 25.90
C SER A 66 -3.89 7.33 27.11
N GLY A 67 -2.95 6.37 27.13
CA GLY A 67 -2.73 5.46 28.27
C GLY A 67 -2.06 6.08 29.50
N PHE A 68 -1.33 7.19 29.35
CA PHE A 68 -0.61 7.86 30.45
C PHE A 68 -1.47 8.81 31.29
N MET A 69 -2.62 9.25 30.76
CA MET A 69 -3.57 10.12 31.45
C MET A 69 -4.66 9.25 32.09
N ARG A 70 -5.03 9.50 33.35
CA ARG A 70 -6.24 8.90 33.93
C ARG A 70 -7.46 9.41 33.14
N ARG A 71 -7.88 8.61 32.15
CA ARG A 71 -9.04 8.76 31.24
C ARG A 71 -9.09 10.10 30.48
N PRO A 72 -8.39 10.23 29.34
CA PRO A 72 -8.84 11.17 28.33
C PRO A 72 -10.11 10.62 27.67
N ASP A 73 -10.99 11.52 27.29
CA ASP A 73 -12.16 11.20 26.50
C ASP A 73 -11.71 10.64 25.13
N MET A 74 -11.89 9.34 24.92
CA MET A 74 -11.55 8.63 23.69
C MET A 74 -12.55 8.90 22.56
N SER A 75 -13.58 9.73 22.79
CA SER A 75 -14.63 10.01 21.83
C SER A 75 -14.10 10.60 20.52
N ALA A 76 -13.07 11.45 20.56
CA ALA A 76 -12.46 12.01 19.35
C ALA A 76 -11.78 10.94 18.47
N LEU A 77 -11.04 10.00 19.08
CA LEU A 77 -10.39 8.90 18.38
C LEU A 77 -11.42 7.88 17.86
N LEU A 78 -12.45 7.57 18.65
CA LEU A 78 -13.54 6.69 18.25
C LEU A 78 -14.42 7.30 17.15
N ASN A 79 -14.63 8.61 17.15
CA ASN A 79 -15.36 9.32 16.11
C ASN A 79 -14.53 9.39 14.81
N GLY A 80 -13.22 9.59 14.91
CA GLY A 80 -12.31 9.50 13.76
C GLY A 80 -12.28 8.11 13.13
N LEU A 81 -12.23 7.06 13.95
CA LEU A 81 -12.32 5.68 13.47
C LEU A 81 -13.71 5.39 12.88
N ARG A 82 -14.82 5.84 13.50
CA ARG A 82 -16.18 5.67 12.96
C ARG A 82 -16.42 6.38 11.64
N ALA A 83 -15.86 7.57 11.45
CA ALA A 83 -15.97 8.32 10.20
C ALA A 83 -15.24 7.64 9.03
N ASN A 84 -14.25 6.78 9.34
CA ASN A 84 -13.44 6.08 8.35
C ASN A 84 -13.69 4.57 8.30
N LEU A 85 -14.59 4.04 9.13
CA LEU A 85 -15.03 2.65 9.04
C LEU A 85 -15.95 2.52 7.82
N PRO A 86 -15.73 1.53 6.93
CA PRO A 86 -16.65 1.26 5.85
C PRO A 86 -18.05 0.94 6.43
N PRO A 87 -19.14 1.35 5.75
CA PRO A 87 -20.49 1.20 6.29
C PRO A 87 -20.76 -0.26 6.66
N PRO A 88 -21.42 -0.52 7.81
CA PRO A 88 -21.72 -1.87 8.22
C PRO A 88 -22.61 -2.54 7.17
N ARG A 89 -22.16 -3.67 6.65
CA ARG A 89 -23.03 -4.57 5.87
C ARG A 89 -24.06 -5.13 6.83
N GLY A 90 -25.28 -4.62 6.74
CA GLY A 90 -26.38 -4.99 7.65
C GLY A 90 -26.71 -6.49 7.60
N PRO A 91 -27.14 -7.09 8.72
CA PRO A 91 -27.69 -8.45 8.73
C PRO A 91 -29.07 -8.43 8.06
N GLY A 92 -29.23 -9.28 7.05
CA GLY A 92 -30.44 -9.30 6.21
C GLY A 92 -31.64 -10.02 6.82
N ALA A 93 -32.64 -10.15 5.94
CA ALA A 93 -33.76 -11.11 5.95
C ALA A 93 -35.08 -10.66 6.62
N GLY A 94 -35.89 -9.97 5.82
CA GLY A 94 -37.34 -10.22 5.75
C GLY A 94 -37.64 -10.96 4.44
N THR A 95 -38.15 -12.18 4.58
CA THR A 95 -38.47 -13.19 3.57
C THR A 95 -39.34 -12.73 2.39
N SER A 96 -38.97 -13.08 1.16
CA SER A 96 -39.88 -13.74 0.19
C SER A 96 -39.15 -14.23 -1.07
N ALA A 97 -39.33 -15.53 -1.32
CA ALA A 97 -39.35 -16.26 -2.58
C ALA A 97 -38.56 -15.76 -3.82
N GLY A 98 -37.50 -16.50 -4.16
CA GLY A 98 -37.33 -17.08 -5.50
C GLY A 98 -36.62 -16.25 -6.58
N VAL A 99 -35.29 -16.23 -6.59
CA VAL A 99 -34.48 -16.06 -7.82
C VAL A 99 -33.15 -16.82 -7.68
N PRO A 100 -32.75 -17.69 -8.64
CA PRO A 100 -31.38 -18.14 -8.77
C PRO A 100 -30.60 -17.12 -9.59
N GLY A 101 -29.79 -16.30 -8.93
CA GLY A 101 -28.99 -15.27 -9.59
C GLY A 101 -27.76 -14.97 -8.77
N VAL A 102 -26.61 -15.40 -9.29
CA VAL A 102 -25.27 -15.03 -8.82
C VAL A 102 -25.21 -13.52 -8.63
N PHE A 103 -25.06 -13.06 -7.38
CA PHE A 103 -24.74 -11.65 -7.09
C PHE A 103 -23.29 -11.40 -7.52
N GLY A 104 -23.11 -11.20 -8.83
CA GLY A 104 -21.92 -10.58 -9.37
C GLY A 104 -21.85 -9.17 -8.79
N ALA A 105 -20.75 -8.87 -8.11
CA ALA A 105 -20.35 -7.49 -7.92
C ALA A 105 -20.47 -6.76 -9.27
N PRO A 106 -21.00 -5.52 -9.31
CA PRO A 106 -21.06 -4.77 -10.55
C PRO A 106 -19.67 -4.79 -11.18
N PRO A 107 -19.53 -5.17 -12.47
CA PRO A 107 -18.23 -5.17 -13.13
C PRO A 107 -17.65 -3.78 -12.93
N LEU A 108 -16.50 -3.71 -12.25
CA LEU A 108 -15.77 -2.45 -12.12
C LEU A 108 -15.61 -1.86 -13.53
N PRO A 109 -15.72 -0.53 -13.70
CA PRO A 109 -15.57 0.09 -15.00
C PRO A 109 -14.27 -0.40 -15.63
N SER A 110 -14.40 -1.14 -16.75
CA SER A 110 -13.36 -1.90 -17.44
C SER A 110 -12.28 -1.03 -18.10
N GLY A 111 -12.01 0.16 -17.57
CA GLY A 111 -11.34 1.22 -18.32
C GLY A 111 -10.75 2.33 -17.47
N LEU A 112 -10.39 2.07 -16.20
CA LEU A 112 -9.53 3.00 -15.47
C LEU A 112 -8.12 2.40 -15.38
N CYS A 113 -7.15 3.11 -15.93
CA CYS A 113 -5.75 2.77 -15.80
C CYS A 113 -5.34 2.83 -14.31
N PRO A 114 -4.74 1.76 -13.74
CA PRO A 114 -4.22 1.79 -12.38
C PRO A 114 -2.92 2.60 -12.36
N ARG A 115 -3.09 3.93 -12.37
CA ARG A 115 -2.00 4.90 -12.32
C ARG A 115 -1.45 5.01 -10.90
N ASP A 116 -2.35 5.22 -9.95
CA ASP A 116 -1.99 5.69 -8.60
C ASP A 116 -2.33 4.69 -7.48
N TYR A 117 -3.01 3.59 -7.80
CA TYR A 117 -3.40 2.57 -6.81
C TYR A 117 -3.08 1.16 -7.33
N PRO A 118 -2.15 0.42 -6.68
CA PRO A 118 -1.89 -0.97 -7.01
C PRO A 118 -3.14 -1.80 -6.65
N PHE A 119 -3.98 -2.04 -7.64
CA PHE A 119 -5.19 -2.81 -7.45
C PHE A 119 -4.85 -4.30 -7.44
N THR A 120 -5.31 -5.02 -6.41
CA THR A 120 -5.05 -6.46 -6.21
C THR A 120 -5.87 -7.38 -7.13
N SER A 121 -6.85 -6.85 -7.88
CA SER A 121 -7.76 -7.64 -8.71
C SER A 121 -7.82 -7.22 -10.18
N LEU A 122 -6.75 -6.60 -10.71
CA LEU A 122 -6.74 -6.15 -12.10
C LEU A 122 -6.06 -7.15 -13.03
N ARG A 123 -6.73 -7.34 -14.17
CA ARG A 123 -6.23 -8.06 -15.33
C ARG A 123 -5.18 -7.22 -16.05
N CYS A 124 -4.01 -7.78 -16.32
CA CYS A 124 -2.93 -7.10 -17.04
C CYS A 124 -2.36 -7.95 -18.17
N HIS A 125 -1.83 -7.28 -19.19
CA HIS A 125 -1.05 -7.88 -20.24
C HIS A 125 0.43 -7.80 -19.88
N THR A 126 1.15 -8.90 -20.09
CA THR A 126 2.60 -9.01 -19.93
C THR A 126 3.27 -9.18 -21.27
N MET A 127 4.56 -8.86 -21.37
CA MET A 127 5.35 -9.08 -22.58
C MET A 127 6.34 -10.23 -22.40
N LEU A 128 6.37 -11.14 -23.37
CA LEU A 128 7.34 -12.21 -23.47
C LEU A 128 8.75 -11.64 -23.65
N GLY A 129 9.64 -11.94 -22.71
CA GLY A 129 11.01 -11.42 -22.67
C GLY A 129 11.19 -10.20 -21.75
N LEU A 130 10.10 -9.53 -21.35
CA LEU A 130 10.11 -8.40 -20.43
C LEU A 130 9.02 -8.54 -19.37
N PHE A 131 9.24 -9.39 -18.36
CA PHE A 131 8.29 -9.60 -17.25
C PHE A 131 7.98 -8.33 -16.43
N ASN A 132 8.86 -7.33 -16.50
CA ASN A 132 8.64 -6.04 -15.83
C ASN A 132 7.69 -5.11 -16.59
N PHE A 133 7.33 -5.45 -17.84
CA PHE A 133 6.43 -4.66 -18.66
C PHE A 133 4.99 -5.15 -18.48
N THR A 134 4.27 -4.47 -17.60
CA THR A 134 2.86 -4.73 -17.29
C THR A 134 1.97 -3.61 -17.82
N VAL A 135 0.90 -3.97 -18.53
CA VAL A 135 0.00 -3.00 -19.17
C VAL A 135 -1.45 -3.33 -18.82
N CYS A 136 -2.24 -2.33 -18.45
CA CYS A 136 -3.67 -2.54 -18.21
C CYS A 136 -4.46 -2.72 -19.52
N GLU A 137 -5.66 -3.29 -19.42
CA GLU A 137 -6.51 -3.57 -20.58
C GLU A 137 -6.81 -2.32 -21.44
N GLN A 138 -6.98 -1.16 -20.81
CA GLN A 138 -7.21 0.10 -21.52
C GLN A 138 -6.00 0.52 -22.36
N CYS A 139 -4.82 0.60 -21.74
CA CYS A 139 -3.60 0.99 -22.45
C CYS A 139 -3.21 -0.02 -23.52
N TYR A 140 -3.55 -1.30 -23.32
CA TYR A 140 -3.39 -2.32 -24.35
C TYR A 140 -4.24 -2.00 -25.59
N LYS A 141 -5.54 -1.76 -25.43
CA LYS A 141 -6.45 -1.43 -26.54
C LYS A 141 -6.08 -0.14 -27.26
N GLU A 142 -5.65 0.87 -26.51
CA GLU A 142 -5.30 2.18 -27.08
C GLU A 142 -3.95 2.19 -27.82
N VAL A 143 -2.94 1.48 -27.30
CA VAL A 143 -1.55 1.63 -27.76
C VAL A 143 -1.02 0.37 -28.44
N ILE A 144 -1.28 -0.81 -27.87
CA ILE A 144 -0.64 -2.06 -28.32
C ILE A 144 -1.48 -2.76 -29.39
N GLU A 145 -2.79 -2.87 -29.18
CA GLU A 145 -3.73 -3.49 -30.12
C GLU A 145 -3.66 -2.93 -31.56
N PRO A 146 -3.57 -1.59 -31.80
CA PRO A 146 -3.38 -1.09 -33.16
C PRO A 146 -2.08 -1.59 -33.82
N ASP A 147 -0.99 -1.70 -33.06
CA ASP A 147 0.30 -2.18 -33.57
C ASP A 147 0.27 -3.70 -33.83
N VAL A 148 -0.42 -4.46 -32.98
CA VAL A 148 -0.68 -5.90 -33.22
C VAL A 148 -1.45 -6.11 -34.52
N ARG A 149 -2.49 -5.30 -34.77
CA ARG A 149 -3.29 -5.37 -36.01
C ARG A 149 -2.47 -4.99 -37.25
N GLN A 150 -1.51 -4.08 -37.12
CA GLN A 150 -0.57 -3.72 -38.18
C GLN A 150 0.50 -4.81 -38.42
N GLY A 151 0.62 -5.80 -37.54
CA GLY A 151 1.59 -6.88 -37.66
C GLY A 151 2.98 -6.53 -37.14
N VAL A 152 3.10 -5.57 -36.23
CA VAL A 152 4.38 -5.22 -35.59
C VAL A 152 4.84 -6.38 -34.70
N GLU A 153 6.04 -6.91 -34.96
CA GLU A 153 6.59 -8.07 -34.23
C GLU A 153 6.77 -7.80 -32.73
N LEU A 154 7.24 -6.60 -32.34
CA LEU A 154 7.38 -6.21 -30.94
C LEU A 154 6.03 -6.25 -30.19
N ALA A 155 4.94 -5.80 -30.83
CA ALA A 155 3.61 -5.78 -30.24
C ALA A 155 3.03 -7.20 -30.07
N ARG A 156 3.38 -8.13 -30.97
CA ARG A 156 2.96 -9.55 -30.89
C ARG A 156 3.55 -10.30 -29.70
N ARG A 157 4.66 -9.81 -29.13
CA ARG A 157 5.23 -10.37 -27.89
C ARG A 157 4.38 -10.08 -26.65
N VAL A 158 3.44 -9.15 -26.72
CA VAL A 158 2.53 -8.84 -25.62
C VAL A 158 1.39 -9.85 -25.63
N ASP A 159 1.19 -10.51 -24.48
CA ASP A 159 0.13 -11.50 -24.31
C ASP A 159 -1.23 -10.88 -24.61
N GLN A 160 -1.95 -11.43 -25.58
CA GLN A 160 -3.29 -10.94 -25.96
C GLN A 160 -4.33 -11.23 -24.89
N THR A 161 -4.14 -12.33 -24.16
CA THR A 161 -5.00 -12.71 -23.04
C THR A 161 -4.44 -12.07 -21.77
N PRO A 162 -5.20 -11.19 -21.11
CA PRO A 162 -4.72 -10.61 -19.87
C PRO A 162 -4.70 -11.67 -18.77
N ALA A 163 -3.61 -11.69 -17.99
CA ALA A 163 -3.47 -12.52 -16.82
C ALA A 163 -3.99 -11.80 -15.57
N VAL A 164 -4.52 -12.58 -14.63
CA VAL A 164 -4.80 -12.08 -13.28
C VAL A 164 -3.52 -12.18 -12.49
N MET A 165 -2.94 -11.04 -12.11
CA MET A 165 -1.75 -11.00 -11.26
C MET A 165 -2.15 -11.36 -9.82
N GLY A 166 -1.67 -12.50 -9.32
CA GLY A 166 -1.74 -12.80 -7.90
C GLY A 166 -0.57 -12.12 -7.18
N GLY A 167 -0.84 -11.14 -6.32
CA GLY A 167 0.21 -10.45 -5.56
C GLY A 167 -0.06 -8.97 -5.27
N PRO A 168 0.96 -8.19 -4.90
CA PRO A 168 0.87 -6.77 -4.53
C PRO A 168 0.63 -5.88 -5.77
N GLY A 169 -0.52 -6.05 -6.43
CA GLY A 169 -0.95 -5.24 -7.58
C GLY A 169 0.07 -5.14 -8.73
N PHE A 170 -0.19 -4.23 -9.67
CA PHE A 170 0.79 -3.82 -10.68
C PHE A 170 0.56 -2.35 -11.05
N THR A 171 1.62 -1.69 -11.51
CA THR A 171 1.54 -0.34 -12.10
C THR A 171 1.62 -0.44 -13.62
N CYS A 172 0.69 0.20 -14.32
CA CYS A 172 0.68 0.19 -15.79
C CYS A 172 1.88 0.98 -16.34
N GLN A 173 2.74 0.36 -17.15
CA GLN A 173 3.91 1.05 -17.71
C GLN A 173 3.54 2.08 -18.78
N LEU A 174 2.41 1.89 -19.47
CA LEU A 174 1.93 2.78 -20.53
C LEU A 174 0.94 3.85 -20.05
N TYR A 175 0.78 4.08 -18.74
CA TYR A 175 -0.10 5.16 -18.27
C TYR A 175 0.40 6.54 -18.69
N SER A 176 1.72 6.72 -18.79
CA SER A 176 2.35 8.00 -19.02
C SER A 176 2.64 8.27 -20.49
N ASP A 177 2.46 9.50 -20.93
CA ASP A 177 2.69 9.90 -22.33
C ASP A 177 4.16 9.72 -22.75
N GLN A 178 5.11 9.88 -21.83
CA GLN A 178 6.52 9.59 -22.12
C GLN A 178 6.79 8.11 -22.41
N MET A 179 6.26 7.17 -21.62
CA MET A 179 6.40 5.75 -21.94
C MET A 179 5.65 5.35 -23.21
N ARG A 180 4.55 6.04 -23.56
CA ARG A 180 3.90 5.86 -24.86
C ARG A 180 4.78 6.34 -26.02
N ARG A 181 5.59 7.39 -25.82
CA ARG A 181 6.62 7.82 -26.79
C ARG A 181 7.74 6.78 -26.91
N VAL A 182 8.26 6.30 -25.77
CA VAL A 182 9.26 5.22 -25.74
C VAL A 182 8.76 3.97 -26.46
N TRP A 183 7.49 3.60 -26.31
CA TRP A 183 6.89 2.51 -27.05
C TRP A 183 6.94 2.73 -28.56
N LYS A 184 6.51 3.90 -29.04
CA LYS A 184 6.54 4.25 -30.46
C LYS A 184 7.97 4.24 -31.03
N GLU A 185 8.93 4.75 -30.26
CA GLU A 185 10.35 4.70 -30.59
C GLU A 185 10.84 3.25 -30.70
N ALA A 186 10.52 2.41 -29.72
CA ALA A 186 10.88 0.99 -29.74
C ALA A 186 10.27 0.24 -30.94
N VAL A 187 8.99 0.52 -31.27
CA VAL A 187 8.34 -0.03 -32.47
C VAL A 187 9.07 0.40 -33.74
N SER A 188 9.51 1.66 -33.83
CA SER A 188 10.25 2.16 -34.99
C SER A 188 11.64 1.56 -35.17
N MET A 189 12.31 1.15 -34.08
CA MET A 189 13.62 0.49 -34.11
C MET A 189 13.53 -0.97 -34.55
N GLY A 190 12.37 -1.62 -34.39
CA GLY A 190 12.18 -3.03 -34.69
C GLY A 190 12.92 -3.97 -33.72
N GLU A 191 12.86 -5.27 -33.96
CA GLU A 191 13.53 -6.29 -33.13
C GLU A 191 14.94 -6.59 -33.65
N PRO A 192 15.94 -6.83 -32.78
CA PRO A 192 15.87 -6.90 -31.30
C PRO A 192 16.05 -5.56 -30.58
N MET A 193 16.51 -4.51 -31.28
CA MET A 193 16.92 -3.24 -30.66
C MET A 193 15.80 -2.52 -29.90
N GLY A 194 14.58 -2.54 -30.42
CA GLY A 194 13.41 -1.96 -29.77
C GLY A 194 13.05 -2.65 -28.44
N LEU A 195 13.21 -3.97 -28.37
CA LEU A 195 12.97 -4.73 -27.15
C LEU A 195 14.00 -4.36 -26.07
N GLU A 196 15.27 -4.25 -26.44
CA GLU A 196 16.34 -3.82 -25.53
C GLU A 196 16.13 -2.38 -25.05
N HIS A 197 15.76 -1.47 -25.97
CA HIS A 197 15.47 -0.08 -25.66
C HIS A 197 14.30 0.06 -24.67
N LEU A 198 13.19 -0.63 -24.95
CA LEU A 198 12.02 -0.64 -24.07
C LEU A 198 12.37 -1.24 -22.70
N GLY A 199 13.09 -2.36 -22.68
CA GLY A 199 13.52 -3.02 -21.45
C GLY A 199 14.40 -2.14 -20.57
N ALA A 200 15.35 -1.40 -21.18
CA ALA A 200 16.19 -0.44 -20.48
C ALA A 200 15.34 0.67 -19.84
N LYS A 201 14.40 1.25 -20.59
CA LYS A 201 13.53 2.34 -20.08
C LYS A 201 12.56 1.90 -19.00
N VAL A 202 11.98 0.71 -19.11
CA VAL A 202 11.14 0.12 -18.05
C VAL A 202 11.94 -0.10 -16.77
N THR A 203 13.18 -0.58 -16.90
CA THR A 203 14.07 -0.81 -15.75
C THR A 203 14.49 0.50 -15.09
N GLU A 204 14.86 1.50 -15.89
CA GLU A 204 15.18 2.86 -15.43
C GLU A 204 14.01 3.46 -14.64
N ARG A 205 12.80 3.37 -15.20
CA ARG A 205 11.57 3.85 -14.56
C ARG A 205 11.31 3.15 -13.22
N LYS A 206 11.33 1.82 -13.18
CA LYS A 206 11.12 1.06 -11.93
C LYS A 206 12.18 1.37 -10.88
N ALA A 207 13.43 1.61 -11.29
CA ALA A 207 14.48 2.02 -10.37
C ALA A 207 14.16 3.39 -9.75
N LYS A 208 13.77 4.37 -10.58
CA LYS A 208 13.39 5.70 -10.12
C LYS A 208 12.10 5.72 -9.29
N GLU A 209 11.12 4.88 -9.62
CA GLU A 209 9.88 4.73 -8.85
C GLU A 209 10.17 4.23 -7.44
N ARG A 210 11.04 3.21 -7.31
CA ARG A 210 11.49 2.73 -6.00
C ARG A 210 12.28 3.78 -5.22
N GLU A 211 13.16 4.53 -5.87
CA GLU A 211 13.89 5.65 -5.25
C GLU A 211 12.93 6.69 -4.68
N LEU A 212 11.92 7.09 -5.47
CA LEU A 212 10.89 8.03 -5.04
C LEU A 212 10.05 7.49 -3.88
N GLN A 213 9.63 6.23 -3.95
CA GLN A 213 8.85 5.58 -2.90
C GLN A 213 9.63 5.55 -1.58
N MET A 214 10.91 5.17 -1.61
CA MET A 214 11.77 5.19 -0.43
C MET A 214 11.94 6.60 0.13
N LYS A 215 12.22 7.59 -0.73
CA LYS A 215 12.37 9.01 -0.33
C LYS A 215 11.09 9.56 0.29
N THR A 216 9.94 9.27 -0.32
CA THR A 216 8.63 9.70 0.16
C THR A 216 8.30 9.07 1.51
N ALA A 217 8.50 7.76 1.65
CA ALA A 217 8.27 7.06 2.90
C ALA A 217 9.17 7.60 4.03
N GLN A 218 10.44 7.87 3.74
CA GLN A 218 11.38 8.45 4.69
C GLN A 218 10.94 9.86 5.15
N LEU A 219 10.58 10.74 4.21
CA LEU A 219 10.14 12.10 4.52
C LEU A 219 8.83 12.11 5.32
N GLN A 220 7.89 11.23 4.97
CA GLN A 220 6.65 11.05 5.73
C GLN A 220 6.92 10.57 7.16
N GLN A 221 7.79 9.56 7.33
CA GLN A 221 8.18 9.09 8.66
C GLN A 221 8.85 10.21 9.48
N GLN A 222 9.71 11.01 8.84
CA GLN A 222 10.35 12.16 9.48
C GLN A 222 9.32 13.21 9.92
N ALA A 223 8.39 13.59 9.04
CA ALA A 223 7.33 14.56 9.35
C ALA A 223 6.47 14.10 10.54
N VAL A 224 6.06 12.82 10.54
CA VAL A 224 5.30 12.22 11.65
C VAL A 224 6.11 12.25 12.95
N SER A 225 7.38 11.87 12.93
CA SER A 225 8.25 11.88 14.11
C SER A 225 8.39 13.29 14.70
N LEU A 226 8.61 14.30 13.85
CA LEU A 226 8.74 15.69 14.27
C LEU A 226 7.43 16.23 14.87
N CYS A 227 6.29 15.86 14.29
CA CYS A 227 4.97 16.22 14.80
C CYS A 227 4.71 15.62 16.19
N ILE A 228 5.03 14.34 16.40
CA ILE A 228 4.93 13.68 17.71
C ILE A 228 5.83 14.35 18.74
N GLU A 229 7.08 14.69 18.37
CA GLU A 229 7.98 15.40 19.28
C GLU A 229 7.44 16.79 19.64
N ALA A 230 6.96 17.55 18.66
CA ALA A 230 6.35 18.86 18.88
C ALA A 230 5.18 18.78 19.87
N GLN A 231 4.26 17.83 19.67
CA GLN A 231 3.13 17.60 20.59
C GLN A 231 3.62 17.25 22.01
N THR A 232 4.65 16.41 22.11
CA THR A 232 5.24 16.05 23.40
C THR A 232 5.79 17.29 24.12
N LYS A 233 6.46 18.20 23.39
CA LYS A 233 6.97 19.46 23.95
C LYS A 233 5.85 20.39 24.40
N GLU A 234 4.74 20.49 23.67
CA GLU A 234 3.55 21.26 24.07
C GLU A 234 2.93 20.70 25.35
N HIS A 235 2.82 19.36 25.46
CA HIS A 235 2.35 18.71 26.68
C HIS A 235 3.28 18.94 27.87
N MET A 236 4.59 18.95 27.66
CA MET A 236 5.55 19.31 28.71
C MET A 236 5.40 20.79 29.12
N ALA A 237 5.20 21.68 28.15
CA ALA A 237 5.03 23.11 28.39
C ALA A 237 3.80 23.42 29.25
N ALA A 238 2.71 22.67 29.04
CA ALA A 238 1.48 22.80 29.80
C ALA A 238 1.62 22.44 31.30
N ASN A 239 2.65 21.66 31.66
CA ASN A 239 2.91 21.23 33.04
C ASN A 239 4.14 21.93 33.67
N ALA A 240 4.80 22.83 32.93
CA ALA A 240 6.05 23.46 33.36
C ALA A 240 5.81 24.84 34.01
N ASP A 241 6.83 25.34 34.72
CA ASP A 241 6.85 26.72 35.23
C ASP A 241 6.94 27.74 34.08
N LEU A 242 6.46 28.97 34.31
CA LEU A 242 6.28 30.01 33.28
C LEU A 242 7.51 30.22 32.36
N GLY A 243 8.72 30.22 32.95
CA GLY A 243 9.98 30.38 32.19
C GLY A 243 10.29 29.18 31.28
N GLN A 244 10.01 27.97 31.73
CA GLN A 244 10.25 26.73 30.98
C GLN A 244 9.18 26.51 29.91
N THR A 245 7.93 26.94 30.16
CA THR A 245 6.82 26.92 29.18
C THR A 245 7.17 27.68 27.91
N THR A 246 7.74 28.89 28.02
CA THR A 246 8.06 29.72 26.85
C THR A 246 9.13 29.06 25.97
N TRP A 247 10.16 28.48 26.58
CA TRP A 247 11.21 27.77 25.85
C TRP A 247 10.67 26.52 25.14
N LEU A 248 9.87 25.69 25.83
CA LEU A 248 9.26 24.50 25.25
C LEU A 248 8.32 24.82 24.09
N ASN A 249 7.53 25.89 24.19
CA ASN A 249 6.66 26.34 23.10
C ASN A 249 7.43 26.79 21.86
N ASN A 250 8.53 27.53 22.04
CA ASN A 250 9.40 27.91 20.92
C ASN A 250 10.05 26.69 20.25
N GLN A 251 10.46 25.70 21.05
CA GLN A 251 10.98 24.44 20.53
C GLN A 251 9.92 23.67 19.74
N ALA A 252 8.69 23.56 20.26
CA ALA A 252 7.57 22.93 19.58
C ALA A 252 7.24 23.61 18.24
N ALA A 253 7.23 24.95 18.21
CA ALA A 253 7.01 25.71 16.99
C ALA A 253 8.08 25.44 15.93
N THR A 254 9.35 25.35 16.35
CA THR A 254 10.47 25.00 15.46
C THR A 254 10.30 23.60 14.85
N LEU A 255 9.91 22.62 15.65
CA LEU A 255 9.68 21.24 15.19
C LEU A 255 8.52 21.16 14.19
N LYS A 256 7.45 21.95 14.40
CA LYS A 256 6.33 22.06 13.45
C LYS A 256 6.79 22.59 12.10
N VAL A 257 7.58 23.67 12.08
CA VAL A 257 8.15 24.21 10.83
C VAL A 257 9.01 23.17 10.11
N GLN A 258 9.76 22.33 10.84
CA GLN A 258 10.54 21.25 10.23
C GLN A 258 9.66 20.13 9.65
N ALA A 259 8.53 19.81 10.30
CA ALA A 259 7.57 18.86 9.77
C ALA A 259 6.96 19.35 8.45
N ASP A 260 6.54 20.62 8.41
CA ASP A 260 6.01 21.27 7.21
C ASP A 260 7.04 21.25 6.06
N GLN A 261 8.32 21.50 6.36
CA GLN A 261 9.40 21.40 5.38
C GLN A 261 9.58 19.98 4.80
N ALA A 262 9.40 18.93 5.62
CA ALA A 262 9.49 17.55 5.14
C ALA A 262 8.30 17.18 4.24
N GLU A 263 7.11 17.69 4.54
CA GLU A 263 5.93 17.56 3.67
C GLU A 263 6.12 18.28 2.33
N ASP A 264 6.65 19.51 2.34
CA ASP A 264 6.97 20.26 1.14
C ASP A 264 8.03 19.54 0.28
N GLN A 265 9.05 18.92 0.90
CA GLN A 265 10.03 18.10 0.19
C GLN A 265 9.39 16.87 -0.47
N THR A 266 8.38 16.29 0.17
CA THR A 266 7.61 15.18 -0.40
C THR A 266 6.83 15.64 -1.63
N ARG A 267 6.15 16.79 -1.54
CA ARG A 267 5.43 17.39 -2.67
C ARG A 267 6.37 17.69 -3.84
N MET A 268 7.55 18.27 -3.56
CA MET A 268 8.56 18.56 -4.57
C MET A 268 9.07 17.28 -5.26
N ALA A 269 9.34 16.21 -4.51
CA ALA A 269 9.76 14.94 -5.08
C ALA A 269 8.69 14.32 -6.00
N GLN A 270 7.40 14.43 -5.63
CA GLN A 270 6.30 13.99 -6.47
C GLN A 270 6.15 14.83 -7.75
N GLU A 271 6.39 16.14 -7.68
CA GLU A 271 6.40 17.01 -8.86
C GLU A 271 7.57 16.71 -9.81
N GLU A 272 8.76 16.47 -9.27
CA GLU A 272 9.92 16.03 -10.06
C GLU A 272 9.62 14.72 -10.79
N TRP A 273 9.01 13.75 -10.11
CA TRP A 273 8.56 12.51 -10.73
C TRP A 273 7.59 12.74 -11.88
N ARG A 274 6.56 13.57 -11.66
CA ARG A 274 5.59 13.92 -12.71
C ARG A 274 6.28 14.56 -13.91
N ARG A 275 7.17 15.54 -13.69
CA ARG A 275 7.91 16.20 -14.79
C ARG A 275 8.83 15.26 -15.56
N PHE A 276 9.40 14.26 -14.88
CA PHE A 276 10.38 13.36 -15.49
C PHE A 276 9.73 12.25 -16.31
N TRP A 277 8.48 11.87 -16.02
CA TRP A 277 7.83 10.69 -16.63
C TRP A 277 6.45 10.93 -17.22
N GLU A 278 5.72 11.99 -16.87
CA GLU A 278 4.40 12.33 -17.44
C GLU A 278 4.57 13.31 -18.61
#